data_AF-A0A1H8DCG9-F1
#
_entry.id   AF-A0A1H8DCG9-F1
#
_cell.length_a   1.000
_cell.length_b   1.000
_cell.length_c   1.000
_cell.angle_alpha   90.00
_cell.angle_beta   90.00
_cell.angle_gamma   90.00
#
_symmetry.space_group_name_H-M   'P 1'
#
loop_
_entity.id
_entity.type
_entity.pdbx_description
1 polymer ?
#
loop_
_entity_poly.entity_id
_entity_poly.type
_entity_poly.pdbx_seq_one_letter_code
_entity_poly.pdbx_strand_id
1 'polypeptide(L)'
;MIGKIVPYGNGGINNEKRTIIDICLNPIPQHLQDKLERKRINKLSKQYILEDISHFSSTSFPQKAINGHVDFSMIAWPGFDIKLPNVDSLISIISNKWSAVSYDNVCAWHIRQTTYSIGRKAFAERYNIKETQAGSIIGLLDLAIHETDDERIEFVPNNIHRFKQLYAHKGYVSKMLKLINGKEVADEDD
;
A
#
# COMPACT_ATOMS: atom_id res chain seq x y z
N MET A 1 -1.78 -6.25 -24.88
CA MET A 1 -0.81 -6.80 -23.90
C MET A 1 -0.88 -5.92 -22.67
N ILE A 2 -1.04 -6.51 -21.47
CA ILE A 2 -1.28 -5.76 -20.22
C ILE A 2 -0.21 -4.68 -19.99
N GLY A 3 1.08 -5.03 -20.16
CA GLY A 3 2.19 -4.09 -19.99
C GLY A 3 2.10 -2.79 -20.79
N LYS A 4 1.39 -2.76 -21.94
CA LYS A 4 1.23 -1.55 -22.79
C LYS A 4 0.04 -0.66 -22.39
N ILE A 5 -0.77 -1.09 -21.44
CA ILE A 5 -1.93 -0.32 -20.98
C ILE A 5 -1.43 0.84 -20.12
N VAL A 6 -2.03 2.01 -20.30
CA VAL A 6 -1.84 3.16 -19.42
C VAL A 6 -2.95 3.14 -18.37
N PRO A 7 -2.64 3.03 -17.06
CA PRO A 7 -3.64 3.12 -16.01
C PRO A 7 -4.40 4.45 -16.02
N TYR A 8 -5.72 4.42 -15.76
CA TYR A 8 -6.59 5.60 -15.68
C TYR A 8 -7.77 5.39 -14.72
N GLY A 9 -8.37 6.46 -14.21
CA GLY A 9 -9.51 6.41 -13.28
C GLY A 9 -9.37 7.33 -12.07
N ASN A 10 -10.21 7.10 -11.05
CA ASN A 10 -10.41 7.97 -9.88
C ASN A 10 -9.11 8.44 -9.22
N GLY A 11 -8.74 9.71 -9.44
CA GLY A 11 -7.59 10.37 -8.81
C GLY A 11 -6.45 10.80 -9.74
N GLY A 12 -6.62 10.77 -11.07
CA GLY A 12 -5.53 11.16 -11.98
C GLY A 12 -4.41 10.12 -12.05
N ILE A 13 -4.81 8.85 -11.90
CA ILE A 13 -4.04 7.60 -11.68
C ILE A 13 -2.80 7.41 -12.57
N ASN A 14 -2.58 8.23 -13.60
CA ASN A 14 -1.28 8.34 -14.25
C ASN A 14 -1.20 9.57 -15.17
N ASN A 15 -1.08 10.77 -14.60
CA ASN A 15 -0.95 12.00 -15.40
C ASN A 15 0.26 11.99 -16.35
N GLU A 16 1.28 11.18 -16.04
CA GLU A 16 2.49 11.01 -16.85
C GLU A 16 2.28 10.08 -18.05
N LYS A 17 1.11 9.44 -18.18
CA LYS A 17 0.75 8.50 -19.25
C LYS A 17 1.73 7.33 -19.42
N ARG A 18 2.43 6.96 -18.34
CA ARG A 18 3.31 5.79 -18.29
C ARG A 18 2.51 4.50 -18.54
N THR A 19 3.05 3.55 -19.28
CA THR A 19 2.43 2.24 -19.38
C THR A 19 2.64 1.44 -18.09
N ILE A 20 1.92 0.33 -17.90
CA ILE A 20 2.17 -0.58 -16.76
C ILE A 20 3.64 -1.01 -16.74
N ILE A 21 4.24 -1.34 -17.90
CA ILE A 21 5.65 -1.73 -17.94
C ILE A 21 6.58 -0.57 -17.57
N ASP A 22 6.27 0.67 -17.99
CA ASP A 22 7.05 1.85 -17.60
C ASP A 22 7.01 2.07 -16.08
N ILE A 23 5.87 1.85 -15.45
CA ILE A 23 5.72 1.93 -13.99
C ILE A 23 6.46 0.77 -13.31
N CYS A 24 6.47 -0.44 -13.86
CA CYS A 24 7.20 -1.56 -13.25
C CYS A 24 8.72 -1.36 -13.33
N LEU A 25 9.23 -0.87 -14.48
CA LEU A 25 10.65 -0.59 -14.68
C LEU A 25 11.14 0.62 -13.88
N ASN A 26 10.27 1.61 -13.66
CA ASN A 26 10.58 2.79 -12.86
C ASN A 26 9.35 3.21 -12.03
N PRO A 27 9.08 2.52 -10.90
CA PRO A 27 7.94 2.81 -10.02
C PRO A 27 7.89 4.25 -9.56
N ILE A 28 9.04 4.76 -9.11
CA ILE A 28 9.20 6.10 -8.56
C ILE A 28 9.93 6.99 -9.58
N PRO A 29 9.21 7.83 -10.36
CA PRO A 29 9.85 8.67 -11.36
C PRO A 29 10.81 9.68 -10.72
N GLN A 30 11.83 10.10 -11.48
CA GLN A 30 12.92 10.97 -10.99
C GLN A 30 12.40 12.23 -10.28
N HIS A 31 11.35 12.84 -10.81
CA HIS A 31 10.81 14.06 -10.24
C HIS A 31 10.23 13.89 -8.81
N LEU A 32 9.82 12.68 -8.42
CA LEU A 32 9.43 12.35 -7.03
C LEU A 32 10.66 12.06 -6.15
N GLN A 33 11.69 11.42 -6.70
CA GLN A 33 12.97 11.24 -6.03
C GLN A 33 13.61 12.60 -5.68
N ASP A 34 13.56 13.56 -6.61
CA ASP A 34 14.04 14.93 -6.38
C ASP A 34 13.25 15.65 -5.28
N LYS A 35 11.95 15.38 -5.15
CA LYS A 35 11.12 15.90 -4.04
C LYS A 35 11.52 15.27 -2.71
N LEU A 36 11.83 13.97 -2.69
CA LEU A 36 12.35 13.29 -1.50
C LEU A 36 13.70 13.88 -1.07
N GLU A 37 14.60 14.16 -2.02
CA GLU A 37 15.90 14.79 -1.72
C GLU A 37 15.76 16.15 -1.04
N ARG A 38 14.76 16.94 -1.43
CA ARG A 38 14.44 18.24 -0.82
C ARG A 38 13.72 18.12 0.53
N LYS A 39 13.27 16.92 0.92
CA LYS A 39 12.51 16.71 2.15
C LYS A 39 13.43 16.83 3.37
N ARG A 40 12.96 17.52 4.42
CA ARG A 40 13.68 17.68 5.68
C ARG A 40 13.59 16.42 6.55
N ILE A 41 14.42 15.43 6.25
CA ILE A 41 14.67 14.23 7.06
C ILE A 41 16.20 13.98 7.18
N ASN A 42 16.61 13.06 8.06
CA ASN A 42 18.03 12.75 8.25
C ASN A 42 18.69 12.32 6.92
N LYS A 43 19.90 12.81 6.65
CA LYS A 43 20.63 12.55 5.39
C LYS A 43 20.85 11.05 5.14
N LEU A 44 21.20 10.29 6.17
CA LEU A 44 21.44 8.84 6.06
C LEU A 44 20.14 8.10 5.74
N SER A 45 19.03 8.47 6.40
CA SER A 45 17.70 7.92 6.07
C SER A 45 17.32 8.19 4.61
N LYS A 46 17.57 9.40 4.09
CA LYS A 46 17.33 9.69 2.66
C LYS A 46 18.15 8.80 1.76
N GLN A 47 19.45 8.67 2.06
CA GLN A 47 20.36 7.86 1.27
C GLN A 47 19.85 6.41 1.18
N TYR A 48 19.48 5.79 2.31
CA TYR A 48 18.95 4.42 2.30
C TYR A 48 17.62 4.29 1.56
N ILE A 49 16.71 5.27 1.67
CA ILE A 49 15.46 5.24 0.90
C ILE A 49 15.76 5.30 -0.60
N LEU A 50 16.67 6.18 -1.03
CA LEU A 50 17.04 6.33 -2.44
C LEU A 50 17.80 5.12 -2.99
N GLU A 51 18.63 4.49 -2.16
CA GLU A 51 19.30 3.23 -2.48
C GLU A 51 18.27 2.11 -2.72
N ASP A 52 17.30 1.94 -1.82
CA ASP A 52 16.20 0.98 -2.03
C ASP A 52 15.37 1.32 -3.28
N ILE A 53 15.09 2.60 -3.56
CA ILE A 53 14.41 3.03 -4.80
C ILE A 53 15.21 2.61 -6.04
N SER A 54 16.55 2.68 -6.02
CA SER A 54 17.38 2.28 -7.16
C SER A 54 17.30 0.78 -7.47
N HIS A 55 16.92 -0.03 -6.47
CA HIS A 55 16.64 -1.45 -6.61
C HIS A 55 15.15 -1.76 -6.83
N PHE A 56 14.30 -0.75 -6.73
CA PHE A 56 12.86 -0.89 -6.88
C PHE A 56 12.48 -0.83 -8.36
N SER A 57 12.67 -1.95 -9.06
CA SER A 57 12.26 -2.11 -10.46
C SER A 57 11.96 -3.57 -10.77
N SER A 58 11.10 -3.80 -11.75
CA SER A 58 10.72 -5.13 -12.21
C SER A 58 10.48 -5.14 -13.72
N THR A 59 10.97 -6.18 -14.38
CA THR A 59 10.65 -6.47 -15.79
C THR A 59 9.34 -7.25 -15.93
N SER A 60 8.77 -7.70 -14.80
CA SER A 60 7.48 -8.37 -14.72
C SER A 60 6.40 -7.38 -14.31
N PHE A 61 5.16 -7.70 -14.66
CA PHE A 61 3.99 -6.90 -14.26
C PHE A 61 2.88 -7.81 -13.74
N PRO A 62 2.06 -7.32 -12.78
CA PRO A 62 0.98 -8.10 -12.19
C PRO A 62 0.04 -8.65 -13.26
N GLN A 63 -0.45 -9.86 -13.02
CA GLN A 63 -1.55 -10.41 -13.81
C GLN A 63 -2.86 -9.73 -13.40
N LYS A 64 -3.84 -9.71 -14.30
CA LYS A 64 -5.18 -9.23 -13.98
C LYS A 64 -5.74 -9.96 -12.75
N ALA A 65 -6.60 -9.29 -11.99
CA ALA A 65 -7.26 -9.92 -10.87
C ALA A 65 -8.09 -11.13 -11.34
N ILE A 66 -8.04 -12.22 -10.57
CA ILE A 66 -8.81 -13.44 -10.81
C ILE A 66 -9.64 -13.70 -9.55
N ASN A 67 -10.96 -13.74 -9.69
CA ASN A 67 -11.90 -13.91 -8.57
C ASN A 67 -11.68 -12.90 -7.42
N GLY A 68 -11.31 -11.66 -7.76
CA GLY A 68 -11.07 -10.61 -6.77
C GLY A 68 -9.72 -10.72 -6.04
N HIS A 69 -8.79 -11.55 -6.53
CA HIS A 69 -7.43 -11.69 -6.01
C HIS A 69 -6.42 -11.13 -7.03
N VAL A 70 -5.42 -10.40 -6.54
CA VAL A 70 -4.30 -9.87 -7.34
C VAL A 70 -3.00 -10.00 -6.55
N ASP A 71 -1.92 -10.35 -7.22
CA ASP A 71 -0.57 -10.44 -6.64
C ASP A 71 0.30 -9.30 -7.17
N PHE A 72 0.71 -8.41 -6.26
CA PHE A 72 1.58 -7.28 -6.55
C PHE A 72 3.03 -7.49 -6.08
N SER A 73 3.39 -8.66 -5.53
CA SER A 73 4.70 -8.92 -4.92
C SER A 73 5.87 -8.61 -5.85
N MET A 74 5.72 -8.87 -7.15
CA MET A 74 6.75 -8.61 -8.15
C MET A 74 7.03 -7.11 -8.42
N ILE A 75 6.15 -6.22 -7.95
CA ILE A 75 6.28 -4.76 -8.03
C ILE A 75 6.19 -4.10 -6.64
N ALA A 76 6.34 -4.89 -5.57
CA ALA A 76 6.39 -4.37 -4.22
C ALA A 76 7.77 -3.77 -3.92
N TRP A 77 7.78 -2.72 -3.10
CA TRP A 77 9.00 -2.13 -2.60
C TRP A 77 9.80 -3.18 -1.82
N PRO A 78 11.09 -3.41 -2.14
CA PRO A 78 11.85 -4.53 -1.59
C PRO A 78 12.16 -4.38 -0.09
N GLY A 79 12.29 -5.51 0.60
CA GLY A 79 12.86 -5.55 1.95
C GLY A 79 11.88 -5.26 3.10
N PHE A 80 10.58 -5.32 2.85
CA PHE A 80 9.55 -5.29 3.89
C PHE A 80 8.96 -6.69 4.11
N ASP A 81 9.06 -7.18 5.34
CA ASP A 81 8.40 -8.41 5.81
C ASP A 81 7.47 -8.04 6.98
N ILE A 82 6.27 -7.58 6.64
CA ILE A 82 5.32 -7.05 7.61
C ILE A 82 4.10 -7.95 7.63
N LYS A 83 3.92 -8.70 8.72
CA LYS A 83 2.75 -9.54 8.94
C LYS A 83 1.61 -8.72 9.54
N LEU A 84 0.42 -8.87 8.98
CA LEU A 84 -0.81 -8.30 9.52
C LEU A 84 -1.31 -9.14 10.72
N PRO A 85 -2.02 -8.50 11.67
CA PRO A 85 -2.55 -9.19 12.82
C PRO A 85 -3.62 -10.22 12.41
N ASN A 86 -3.75 -11.30 13.19
CA ASN A 86 -4.94 -12.14 13.09
C ASN A 86 -6.18 -11.42 13.67
N VAL A 87 -7.36 -12.02 13.55
CA VAL A 87 -8.64 -11.45 14.00
C VAL A 87 -8.59 -10.98 15.45
N ASP A 88 -8.17 -11.83 16.39
CA ASP A 88 -8.12 -11.50 17.82
C ASP A 88 -7.14 -10.36 18.13
N SER A 89 -5.97 -10.38 17.50
CA SER A 89 -4.96 -9.34 17.66
C SER A 89 -5.45 -8.01 17.07
N LEU A 90 -6.11 -8.04 15.92
CA LEU A 90 -6.68 -6.87 15.28
C LEU A 90 -7.76 -6.23 16.16
N ILE A 91 -8.68 -7.04 16.68
CA ILE A 91 -9.70 -6.64 17.66
C ILE A 91 -9.06 -5.97 18.87
N SER A 92 -8.02 -6.58 19.43
CA SER A 92 -7.33 -6.05 20.62
C SER A 92 -6.71 -4.69 20.33
N ILE A 93 -6.04 -4.53 19.19
CA ILE A 93 -5.46 -3.25 18.78
C ILE A 93 -6.55 -2.19 18.58
N ILE A 94 -7.64 -2.53 17.89
CA ILE A 94 -8.77 -1.62 17.66
C ILE A 94 -9.40 -1.21 19.00
N SER A 95 -9.65 -2.16 19.91
CA SER A 95 -10.28 -1.87 21.20
C SER A 95 -9.40 -1.00 22.09
N ASN A 96 -8.07 -1.19 22.06
CA ASN A 96 -7.13 -0.34 22.79
C ASN A 96 -7.07 1.09 22.23
N LYS A 97 -7.23 1.25 20.92
CA LYS A 97 -7.18 2.56 20.25
C LYS A 97 -8.51 3.31 20.27
N TRP A 98 -9.63 2.58 20.24
CA TRP A 98 -10.99 3.11 20.23
C TRP A 98 -11.85 2.35 21.26
N SER A 99 -11.65 2.63 22.53
CA SER A 99 -12.28 1.92 23.67
C SER A 99 -13.81 1.95 23.67
N ALA A 100 -14.44 2.87 22.94
CA ALA A 100 -15.89 2.97 22.81
C ALA A 100 -16.48 2.15 21.63
N VAL A 101 -15.64 1.54 20.80
CA VAL A 101 -16.09 0.77 19.63
C VAL A 101 -16.36 -0.68 20.04
N SER A 102 -17.62 -1.10 19.97
CA SER A 102 -17.98 -2.51 20.11
C SER A 102 -17.64 -3.30 18.84
N TYR A 103 -17.55 -4.62 18.96
CA TYR A 103 -17.30 -5.55 17.86
C TYR A 103 -18.21 -5.33 16.65
N ASP A 104 -19.52 -5.19 16.89
CA ASP A 104 -20.50 -4.96 15.84
C ASP A 104 -20.30 -3.62 15.12
N ASN A 105 -19.61 -2.67 15.74
CA ASN A 105 -19.35 -1.34 15.19
C ASN A 105 -17.97 -1.19 14.55
N VAL A 106 -17.13 -2.24 14.56
CA VAL A 106 -15.91 -2.27 13.77
C VAL A 106 -16.27 -2.12 12.28
N CYS A 107 -15.54 -1.26 11.58
CA CYS A 107 -15.80 -0.92 10.18
C CYS A 107 -14.48 -0.82 9.41
N ALA A 108 -14.56 -0.74 8.08
CA ALA A 108 -13.39 -0.74 7.20
C ALA A 108 -12.37 0.34 7.58
N TRP A 109 -12.84 1.52 8.01
CA TRP A 109 -11.98 2.60 8.46
C TRP A 109 -11.12 2.21 9.68
N HIS A 110 -11.70 1.56 10.70
CA HIS A 110 -10.95 1.11 11.88
C HIS A 110 -9.82 0.15 11.51
N ILE A 111 -10.10 -0.78 10.59
CA ILE A 111 -9.12 -1.75 10.11
C ILE A 111 -8.02 -1.05 9.31
N ARG A 112 -8.38 -0.26 8.28
CA ARG A 112 -7.42 0.50 7.46
C ARG A 112 -6.54 1.43 8.29
N GLN A 113 -7.10 2.12 9.29
CA GLN A 113 -6.30 2.97 10.19
C GLN A 113 -5.31 2.17 11.04
N THR A 114 -5.64 0.92 11.37
CA THR A 114 -4.75 0.02 12.10
C THR A 114 -3.65 -0.50 11.20
N THR A 115 -3.99 -1.08 10.05
CA THR A 115 -3.04 -1.65 9.09
C THR A 115 -2.11 -0.58 8.49
N TYR A 116 -2.62 0.61 8.18
CA TYR A 116 -1.78 1.71 7.70
C TYR A 116 -0.82 2.22 8.77
N SER A 117 -1.20 2.20 10.05
CA SER A 117 -0.29 2.54 11.14
C SER A 117 0.82 1.49 11.29
N ILE A 118 0.48 0.19 11.17
CA ILE A 118 1.46 -0.90 11.15
C ILE A 118 2.47 -0.70 10.01
N GLY A 119 2.00 -0.47 8.79
CA GLY A 119 2.86 -0.22 7.64
C GLY A 119 3.75 1.01 7.82
N ARG A 120 3.19 2.15 8.26
CA ARG A 120 3.97 3.38 8.50
C ARG A 120 5.01 3.20 9.61
N LYS A 121 4.69 2.45 10.66
CA LYS A 121 5.62 2.14 11.74
C LYS A 121 6.79 1.28 11.24
N ALA A 122 6.52 0.23 10.48
CA ALA A 122 7.57 -0.61 9.89
C ALA A 122 8.48 0.18 8.92
N PHE A 123 7.88 1.05 8.09
CA PHE A 123 8.64 1.97 7.22
C PHE A 123 9.50 2.92 8.04
N ALA A 124 8.96 3.47 9.13
CA ALA A 124 9.66 4.38 10.02
C ALA A 124 10.85 3.71 10.71
N GLU A 125 10.67 2.48 11.20
CA GLU A 125 11.71 1.67 11.83
C GLU A 125 12.85 1.35 10.85
N ARG A 126 12.52 0.87 9.63
CA ARG A 126 13.52 0.53 8.60
C ARG A 126 14.46 1.69 8.29
N TYR A 127 13.91 2.90 8.15
CA TYR A 127 14.69 4.08 7.75
C TYR A 127 15.07 4.99 8.91
N ASN A 128 14.79 4.60 10.16
CA ASN A 128 15.05 5.40 11.36
C ASN A 128 14.48 6.84 11.26
N ILE A 129 13.20 6.93 10.92
CA ILE A 129 12.44 8.19 10.83
C ILE A 129 11.20 8.12 11.76
N LYS A 130 10.47 9.23 11.87
CA LYS A 130 9.19 9.25 12.60
C LYS A 130 8.08 8.61 11.78
N GLU A 131 7.10 7.97 12.42
CA GLU A 131 5.90 7.43 11.74
C GLU A 131 5.16 8.51 10.93
N THR A 132 5.09 9.74 11.45
CA THR A 132 4.51 10.88 10.73
C THR A 132 5.29 11.25 9.46
N GLN A 133 6.61 11.06 9.45
CA GLN A 133 7.44 11.25 8.26
C GLN A 133 7.23 10.11 7.28
N ALA A 134 7.11 8.86 7.74
CA ALA A 134 6.86 7.70 6.90
C ALA A 134 5.58 7.87 6.08
N GLY A 135 4.45 8.21 6.71
CA GLY A 135 3.20 8.46 5.97
C GLY A 135 3.34 9.57 4.91
N SER A 136 4.09 10.63 5.21
CA SER A 136 4.33 11.72 4.25
C SER A 136 5.27 11.33 3.10
N ILE A 137 6.22 10.42 3.33
CA ILE A 137 7.14 9.91 2.31
C ILE A 137 6.42 8.93 1.38
N ILE A 138 5.66 7.98 1.94
CA ILE A 138 4.85 7.01 1.18
C ILE A 138 3.92 7.77 0.22
N GLY A 139 3.20 8.79 0.70
CA GLY A 139 2.34 9.60 -0.15
C GLY A 139 3.10 10.47 -1.16
N LEU A 140 4.27 11.01 -0.80
CA LEU A 140 5.11 11.79 -1.72
C LEU A 140 5.62 10.94 -2.89
N LEU A 141 5.96 9.68 -2.62
CA LEU A 141 6.43 8.71 -3.61
C LEU A 141 5.29 8.01 -4.34
N ASP A 142 4.03 8.42 -4.11
CA ASP A 142 2.85 7.85 -4.77
C ASP A 142 2.74 6.32 -4.60
N LEU A 143 2.91 5.87 -3.36
CA LEU A 143 2.78 4.47 -2.96
C LEU A 143 1.48 4.21 -2.23
N ALA A 144 0.92 3.02 -2.43
CA ALA A 144 -0.15 2.47 -1.63
C ALA A 144 0.42 1.48 -0.61
N ILE A 145 -0.15 1.50 0.60
CA ILE A 145 0.00 0.40 1.57
C ILE A 145 -1.03 -0.65 1.17
N HIS A 146 -0.58 -1.71 0.52
CA HIS A 146 -1.42 -2.81 0.06
C HIS A 146 -1.43 -3.93 1.09
N GLU A 147 -2.63 -4.38 1.45
CA GLU A 147 -2.84 -5.47 2.39
C GLU A 147 -3.17 -6.74 1.61
N THR A 148 -2.21 -7.66 1.55
CA THR A 148 -2.30 -8.87 0.74
C THR A 148 -3.23 -9.92 1.38
N ASP A 149 -3.72 -10.84 0.57
CA ASP A 149 -4.61 -11.92 1.03
C ASP A 149 -3.93 -12.92 1.97
N ASP A 150 -2.61 -13.06 1.87
CA ASP A 150 -1.75 -13.84 2.76
C ASP A 150 -1.35 -13.09 4.05
N GLU A 151 -2.09 -12.02 4.37
CA GLU A 151 -1.98 -11.27 5.63
C GLU A 151 -0.62 -10.56 5.79
N ARG A 152 -0.17 -9.89 4.73
CA ARG A 152 1.06 -9.08 4.73
C ARG A 152 0.79 -7.66 4.26
N ILE A 153 1.74 -6.77 4.54
CA ILE A 153 1.77 -5.42 3.96
C ILE A 153 2.85 -5.34 2.90
N GLU A 154 2.48 -4.83 1.74
CA GLU A 154 3.38 -4.42 0.67
C GLU A 154 3.24 -2.92 0.40
N PHE A 155 4.31 -2.28 -0.05
CA PHE A 155 4.25 -0.92 -0.59
C PHE A 155 4.33 -1.00 -2.10
N VAL A 156 3.27 -0.62 -2.80
CA VAL A 156 3.15 -0.82 -4.25
C VAL A 156 2.85 0.51 -4.94
N PRO A 157 3.19 0.67 -6.24
CA PRO A 157 2.88 1.87 -6.98
C PRO A 157 1.37 2.11 -7.01
N ASN A 158 0.95 3.26 -6.49
CA ASN A 158 -0.46 3.60 -6.35
C ASN A 158 -1.20 3.63 -7.70
N ASN A 159 -0.49 4.03 -8.76
CA ASN A 159 -0.98 4.07 -10.14
C ASN A 159 -1.35 2.68 -10.69
N ILE A 160 -0.71 1.61 -10.21
CA ILE A 160 -1.08 0.23 -10.53
C ILE A 160 -2.16 -0.25 -9.56
N HIS A 161 -1.94 -0.09 -8.26
CA HIS A 161 -2.85 -0.56 -7.21
C HIS A 161 -4.29 -0.04 -7.37
N ARG A 162 -4.47 1.23 -7.78
CA ARG A 162 -5.79 1.85 -7.97
C ARG A 162 -6.39 1.63 -9.36
N PHE A 163 -5.74 0.88 -10.25
CA PHE A 163 -6.28 0.61 -11.58
C PHE A 163 -7.33 -0.52 -11.55
N LYS A 164 -8.50 -0.20 -11.00
CA LYS A 164 -9.59 -1.15 -10.70
C LYS A 164 -10.09 -1.93 -11.91
N GLN A 165 -9.97 -1.38 -13.12
CA GLN A 165 -10.36 -2.04 -14.36
C GLN A 165 -9.61 -3.36 -14.59
N LEU A 166 -8.37 -3.48 -14.07
CA LEU A 166 -7.60 -4.73 -14.12
C LEU A 166 -7.41 -5.37 -12.75
N TYR A 167 -7.32 -4.58 -11.69
CA TYR A 167 -6.84 -5.02 -10.40
C TYR A 167 -7.82 -4.77 -9.25
N ALA A 168 -9.12 -4.64 -9.53
CA ALA A 168 -10.13 -4.65 -8.47
C ALA A 168 -10.01 -5.95 -7.64
N HIS A 169 -9.86 -5.81 -6.33
CA HIS A 169 -9.65 -6.92 -5.42
C HIS A 169 -10.37 -6.69 -4.10
N LYS A 170 -10.74 -7.78 -3.42
CA LYS A 170 -11.28 -7.77 -2.06
C LYS A 170 -10.18 -8.22 -1.11
N GLY A 171 -9.43 -7.26 -0.57
CA GLY A 171 -8.27 -7.55 0.27
C GLY A 171 -8.61 -7.90 1.72
N TYR A 172 -7.55 -7.92 2.53
CA TYR A 172 -7.56 -8.17 3.97
C TYR A 172 -8.69 -7.49 4.75
N VAL A 173 -9.01 -6.23 4.46
CA VAL A 173 -10.05 -5.47 5.16
C VAL A 173 -11.43 -6.14 5.04
N SER A 174 -11.80 -6.57 3.85
CA SER A 174 -13.07 -7.25 3.59
C SER A 174 -13.13 -8.61 4.30
N LYS A 175 -12.02 -9.37 4.25
CA LYS A 175 -11.88 -10.64 4.99
C LYS A 175 -12.07 -10.43 6.48
N MET A 176 -11.41 -9.43 7.07
CA MET A 176 -11.46 -9.18 8.50
C MET A 176 -12.83 -8.67 8.98
N LEU A 177 -13.50 -7.81 8.22
CA LEU A 177 -14.87 -7.40 8.59
C LEU A 177 -15.83 -8.58 8.63
N LYS A 178 -15.75 -9.46 7.62
CA LYS A 178 -16.58 -10.65 7.56
C LYS A 178 -16.34 -11.57 8.76
N LEU A 179 -15.08 -11.76 9.15
CA LEU A 179 -14.70 -12.58 10.32
C LEU A 179 -15.09 -11.93 11.66
N ILE A 180 -15.03 -10.61 11.77
CA ILE A 180 -15.31 -9.89 13.03
C ILE A 180 -16.80 -9.77 13.28
N ASN A 181 -17.60 -9.35 12.28
CA ASN A 181 -19.01 -9.03 12.50
C ASN A 181 -19.91 -9.36 11.30
N GLY A 182 -19.45 -10.19 10.35
CA GLY A 182 -20.25 -10.65 9.22
C GLY A 182 -20.55 -9.59 8.16
N LYS A 183 -20.00 -8.36 8.29
CA LYS A 183 -20.19 -7.29 7.31
C LYS A 183 -19.23 -7.45 6.13
N GLU A 184 -19.68 -7.03 4.96
CA GLU A 184 -18.83 -6.93 3.76
C GLU A 184 -18.59 -5.45 3.44
N VAL A 185 -17.41 -5.13 2.91
CA VAL A 185 -17.17 -3.79 2.33
C VAL A 185 -18.01 -3.73 1.05
N ALA A 186 -18.80 -2.66 0.89
CA ALA A 186 -19.43 -2.39 -0.40
C ALA A 186 -18.33 -2.30 -1.47
N ASP A 187 -18.61 -2.75 -2.70
CA ASP A 187 -17.64 -2.68 -3.81
C ASP A 187 -17.28 -1.23 -4.22
N GLU A 188 -17.81 -0.25 -3.50
CA GLU A 188 -17.62 1.18 -3.70
C GLU A 188 -16.82 1.77 -2.52
N ASP A 189 -15.77 2.50 -2.89
CA ASP A 189 -14.87 3.31 -2.05
C ASP A 189 -13.62 2.63 -1.46
N ASP A 190 -12.69 2.38 -2.39
CA ASP A 190 -11.23 2.54 -2.24
C ASP A 190 -10.73 3.66 -3.18
#